data_AF-A0AA38WZQ5-F1
#
_entry.id   AF-A0AA38WZQ5-F1
#
_cell.length_a   1.000
_cell.length_b   1.000
_cell.length_c   1.000
_cell.angle_alpha   90.00
_cell.angle_beta   90.00
_cell.angle_gamma   90.00
#
_symmetry.space_group_name_H-M   'P 1'
#
loop_
_entity.id
_entity.type
_entity.pdbx_description
1 polymer ?
#
loop_
_entity_poly.entity_id
_entity_poly.type
_entity_poly.pdbx_seq_one_letter_code
_entity_poly.pdbx_strand_id
1 'polypeptide(L)'
;MANTSDNTRPELIHDDPDLIRALGLDWTPEQTQDYLSGIKVFKVKRLAEDQVKPTPGVFWAEDEKAKEDWSQNWDGIPLAEDRDKRKGKEGQKLSPEDVRKIEVVGRDVFPYILKRGDAALFYDEDSGDLVFARLPNTVKNKEILAAITDVCKKTARERRGNRRDDPGHMALGGITAGRQGAVTNTISRSHLRETRHTDIEKARIHFEESSMASIVWNIITRRMPPEVKQDFDDGMAEKNLRRMDGGVAGDEFPHTETGGNTYVCALTTISTADPATGGNFFNAQYGILSLAEEDTITVWRVGDNHGTSLYHLIPRQNTGVAFFISANLKEEKEHSEPKYTLGQILNTKRPDPPVFSARRKRIAEHVSAWYLYEEPVAKTDQDFADAADITKPAGGEELGPDGATFAENELLDTSGQALGELWENCKEVDSTGEDPVRGAAASGIKRWVEDFSSDREISEEDVKGVKRSRV
;
A
#
# COMPACT_ATOMS: atom_id res chain seq x y z
N MET A 1 46.94 15.64 -0.03
CA MET A 1 45.61 15.29 -0.58
C MET A 1 45.52 13.78 -0.54
N ALA A 2 44.73 13.22 0.37
CA ALA A 2 44.61 11.77 0.54
C ALA A 2 43.64 11.22 -0.52
N ASN A 3 44.08 10.19 -1.24
CA ASN A 3 43.35 9.54 -2.31
C ASN A 3 42.35 8.56 -1.68
N THR A 4 41.13 9.01 -1.40
CA THR A 4 40.04 8.15 -0.91
C THR A 4 39.39 7.45 -2.09
N SER A 5 40.08 6.45 -2.63
CA SER A 5 39.62 5.63 -3.76
C SER A 5 39.19 4.23 -3.30
N ASP A 6 38.56 4.11 -2.13
CA ASP A 6 37.90 2.85 -1.77
C ASP A 6 36.53 2.80 -2.44
N ASN A 7 36.59 2.52 -3.74
CA ASN A 7 35.49 2.41 -4.68
C ASN A 7 34.99 0.95 -4.73
N THR A 8 35.02 0.23 -3.60
CA THR A 8 34.32 -1.04 -3.49
C THR A 8 32.83 -0.72 -3.56
N ARG A 9 32.27 -0.80 -4.77
CA ARG A 9 30.83 -0.88 -4.96
C ARG A 9 30.35 -1.98 -4.00
N PRO A 10 29.31 -1.75 -3.19
CA PRO A 10 28.70 -2.86 -2.46
C PRO A 10 28.46 -3.97 -3.48
N GLU A 11 28.87 -5.20 -3.15
CA GLU A 11 28.51 -6.36 -3.96
C GLU A 11 27.00 -6.27 -4.17
N LEU A 12 26.61 -6.04 -5.42
CA LEU A 12 25.22 -6.20 -5.82
C LEU A 12 24.85 -7.60 -5.35
N ILE A 13 23.74 -7.71 -4.61
CA ILE A 13 23.14 -9.02 -4.30
C ILE A 13 22.77 -9.62 -5.65
N HIS A 14 23.72 -10.31 -6.25
CA HIS A 14 23.53 -11.07 -7.46
C HIS A 14 22.93 -12.39 -7.02
N ASP A 15 21.69 -12.59 -7.44
CA ASP A 15 21.09 -13.91 -7.51
C ASP A 15 21.06 -14.67 -6.18
N ASP A 16 20.70 -14.01 -5.06
CA ASP A 16 20.30 -14.73 -3.84
C ASP A 16 19.03 -15.53 -4.17
N PRO A 17 19.13 -16.86 -4.37
CA PRO A 17 18.01 -17.65 -4.85
C PRO A 17 16.92 -17.76 -3.79
N ASP A 18 17.28 -17.65 -2.51
CA ASP A 18 16.35 -17.72 -1.40
C ASP A 18 15.56 -16.41 -1.30
N LEU A 19 16.21 -15.25 -1.50
CA LEU A 19 15.49 -13.97 -1.59
C LEU A 19 14.57 -13.92 -2.81
N ILE A 20 15.05 -14.36 -3.98
CA ILE A 20 14.23 -14.43 -5.21
C ILE A 20 13.00 -15.31 -4.99
N ARG A 21 13.19 -16.49 -4.39
CA ARG A 21 12.09 -17.42 -4.07
C ARG A 21 11.15 -16.88 -2.98
N ALA A 22 11.69 -16.22 -1.96
CA ALA A 22 10.93 -15.59 -0.89
C ALA A 22 10.00 -14.47 -1.40
N LEU A 23 10.47 -13.72 -2.41
CA LEU A 23 9.67 -12.73 -3.13
C LEU A 23 8.72 -13.37 -4.17
N GLY A 24 8.93 -14.64 -4.52
CA GLY A 24 8.24 -15.32 -5.61
C GLY A 24 8.54 -14.71 -6.97
N LEU A 25 9.77 -14.21 -7.16
CA LEU A 25 10.23 -13.65 -8.44
C LEU A 25 10.71 -14.72 -9.43
N ASP A 26 10.92 -15.94 -8.94
CA ASP A 26 11.28 -17.12 -9.72
C ASP A 26 10.07 -17.82 -10.38
N TRP A 27 8.86 -17.33 -10.17
CA TRP A 27 7.65 -17.92 -10.74
C TRP A 27 7.72 -17.97 -12.27
N THR A 28 7.59 -19.16 -12.85
CA THR A 28 7.44 -19.35 -14.29
C THR A 28 6.02 -19.01 -14.74
N PRO A 29 5.79 -18.70 -16.02
CA PRO A 29 4.44 -18.50 -16.56
C PRO A 29 3.48 -19.66 -16.25
N GLU A 30 3.99 -20.90 -16.27
CA GLU A 30 3.22 -22.10 -15.94
C GLU A 30 2.83 -22.12 -14.46
N GLN A 31 3.74 -21.77 -13.54
CA GLN A 31 3.43 -21.68 -12.11
C GLN A 31 2.40 -20.58 -11.83
N THR A 32 2.51 -19.43 -12.50
CA THR A 32 1.49 -18.37 -12.44
C THR A 32 0.15 -18.88 -12.95
N GLN A 33 0.12 -19.59 -14.08
CA GLN A 33 -1.10 -20.15 -14.64
C GLN A 33 -1.72 -21.21 -13.73
N ASP A 34 -0.91 -22.11 -13.17
CA ASP A 34 -1.35 -23.13 -12.22
C ASP A 34 -1.95 -22.49 -10.97
N TYR A 35 -1.29 -21.47 -10.40
CA TYR A 35 -1.83 -20.69 -9.30
C TYR A 35 -3.17 -20.05 -9.64
N LEU A 36 -3.26 -19.34 -10.77
CA LEU A 36 -4.49 -18.67 -11.21
C LEU A 36 -5.62 -19.67 -11.51
N SER A 37 -5.29 -20.87 -11.99
CA SER A 37 -6.28 -21.92 -12.29
C SER A 37 -6.97 -22.47 -11.04
N GLY A 38 -6.31 -22.36 -9.87
CA GLY A 38 -6.88 -22.71 -8.58
C GLY A 38 -7.78 -21.63 -7.97
N ILE A 39 -7.82 -20.43 -8.57
CA ILE A 39 -8.60 -19.30 -8.05
C ILE A 39 -10.04 -19.38 -8.54
N LYS A 40 -10.99 -19.07 -7.65
CA LYS A 40 -12.41 -19.03 -7.99
C LYS A 40 -12.69 -17.97 -9.05
N VAL A 41 -13.33 -18.37 -10.14
CA VAL A 41 -13.71 -17.49 -11.25
C VAL A 41 -15.21 -17.20 -11.20
N PHE A 42 -15.57 -15.93 -11.30
CA PHE A 42 -16.94 -15.46 -11.42
C PHE A 42 -17.17 -14.77 -12.76
N LYS A 43 -18.32 -15.07 -13.39
CA LYS A 43 -18.85 -14.29 -14.51
C LYS A 43 -19.95 -13.39 -13.96
N VAL A 44 -19.80 -12.08 -14.12
CA VAL A 44 -20.67 -11.08 -13.50
C VAL A 44 -21.22 -10.10 -14.51
N LYS A 45 -22.46 -9.68 -14.32
CA LYS A 45 -23.07 -8.63 -15.16
C LYS A 45 -22.77 -7.27 -14.59
N ARG A 46 -22.52 -6.32 -15.48
CA ARG A 46 -22.53 -4.91 -15.15
C ARG A 46 -23.90 -4.50 -14.60
N LEU A 47 -23.92 -3.84 -13.44
CA LEU A 47 -25.16 -3.34 -12.84
C LEU A 47 -25.71 -2.16 -13.65
N ALA A 48 -27.04 -2.04 -13.71
CA ALA A 48 -27.71 -0.86 -14.26
C ALA A 48 -27.39 0.39 -13.42
N GLU A 49 -27.43 1.58 -14.02
CA GLU A 49 -27.00 2.83 -13.36
C GLU A 49 -27.75 3.09 -12.04
N ASP A 50 -29.03 2.73 -11.95
CA ASP A 50 -29.86 2.87 -10.75
C ASP A 50 -29.59 1.80 -9.68
N GLN A 51 -28.89 0.73 -10.04
CA GLN A 51 -28.47 -0.35 -9.14
C GLN A 51 -27.06 -0.16 -8.59
N VAL A 52 -26.25 0.73 -9.18
CA VAL A 52 -24.87 0.98 -8.73
C VAL A 52 -24.90 1.59 -7.33
N LYS A 53 -24.32 0.87 -6.38
CA LYS A 53 -24.15 1.29 -5.00
C LYS A 53 -22.70 1.12 -4.56
N PRO A 54 -22.12 2.08 -3.83
CA PRO A 54 -22.71 3.36 -3.38
C PRO A 54 -22.92 4.33 -4.55
N THR A 55 -23.69 5.39 -4.35
CA THR A 55 -23.97 6.37 -5.40
C THR A 55 -22.67 7.06 -5.86
N PRO A 56 -22.34 7.06 -7.17
CA PRO A 56 -21.13 7.71 -7.67
C PRO A 56 -21.00 9.18 -7.25
N GLY A 57 -19.80 9.56 -6.79
CA GLY A 57 -19.49 10.91 -6.30
C GLY A 57 -19.97 11.24 -4.89
N VAL A 58 -20.54 10.28 -4.15
CA VAL A 58 -20.98 10.42 -2.76
C VAL A 58 -20.08 9.56 -1.86
N PHE A 59 -19.65 10.08 -0.71
CA PHE A 59 -18.90 9.26 0.24
C PHE A 59 -19.78 8.13 0.77
N TRP A 60 -19.17 6.99 1.07
CA TRP A 60 -19.91 5.81 1.53
C TRP A 60 -19.47 5.41 2.92
N ALA A 61 -20.42 5.30 3.84
CA ALA A 61 -20.25 4.67 5.14
C ALA A 61 -21.03 3.35 5.19
N GLU A 62 -20.46 2.32 5.80
CA GLU A 62 -21.12 1.01 5.93
C GLU A 62 -22.18 0.97 7.03
N ASP A 63 -22.09 1.89 7.99
CA ASP A 63 -23.05 2.05 9.07
C ASP A 63 -23.19 3.54 9.47
N GLU A 64 -24.21 3.84 10.27
CA GLU A 64 -24.45 5.21 10.75
C GLU A 64 -23.33 5.72 11.66
N LYS A 65 -22.60 4.83 12.34
CA LYS A 65 -21.49 5.24 13.20
C LYS A 65 -20.34 5.82 12.39
N ALA A 66 -19.92 5.15 11.31
CA ALA A 66 -18.90 5.68 10.40
C ALA A 66 -19.32 7.04 9.86
N LYS A 67 -20.57 7.16 9.40
CA LYS A 67 -21.11 8.44 8.92
C LYS A 67 -21.09 9.53 9.99
N GLU A 68 -21.52 9.23 11.22
CA GLU A 68 -21.50 10.19 12.33
C GLU A 68 -20.08 10.63 12.65
N ASP A 69 -19.15 9.68 12.80
CA ASP A 69 -17.73 9.93 13.08
C ASP A 69 -17.15 10.92 12.03
N TRP A 70 -17.35 10.64 10.74
CA TRP A 70 -16.85 11.50 9.66
C TRP A 70 -17.58 12.84 9.54
N SER A 71 -18.89 12.87 9.75
CA SER A 71 -19.67 14.11 9.74
C SER A 71 -19.19 15.06 10.83
N GLN A 72 -18.93 14.53 12.04
CA GLN A 72 -18.39 15.30 13.16
C GLN A 72 -16.95 15.73 12.91
N ASN A 73 -16.10 14.85 12.38
CA ASN A 73 -14.71 15.18 12.09
C ASN A 73 -14.58 16.27 11.02
N TRP A 74 -15.51 16.33 10.06
CA TRP A 74 -15.56 17.39 9.07
C TRP A 74 -16.25 18.66 9.55
N ASP A 75 -17.00 18.61 10.65
CA ASP A 75 -17.67 19.79 11.20
C ASP A 75 -16.64 20.85 11.60
N GLY A 76 -16.90 22.09 11.20
CA GLY A 76 -15.99 23.21 11.43
C GLY A 76 -14.66 23.18 10.65
N ILE A 77 -14.37 22.15 9.85
CA ILE A 77 -13.24 22.17 8.91
C ILE A 77 -13.67 22.92 7.65
N PRO A 78 -13.15 24.13 7.37
CA PRO A 78 -13.53 24.87 6.18
C PRO A 78 -13.20 24.05 4.94
N LEU A 79 -14.15 23.92 4.02
CA LEU A 79 -13.81 23.49 2.68
C LEU A 79 -12.82 24.50 2.13
N ALA A 80 -11.63 24.06 1.74
CA ALA A 80 -10.65 24.94 1.14
C ALA A 80 -11.28 25.57 -0.12
N GLU A 81 -11.65 26.85 -0.05
CA GLU A 81 -12.51 27.57 -1.00
C GLU A 81 -12.05 27.47 -2.47
N ASP A 82 -10.75 27.25 -2.67
CA ASP A 82 -10.10 27.11 -3.99
C ASP A 82 -9.88 25.67 -4.46
N ARG A 83 -10.04 24.67 -3.59
CA ARG A 83 -9.54 23.30 -3.83
C ARG A 83 -10.62 22.28 -4.06
N ASP A 84 -11.79 22.44 -3.45
CA ASP A 84 -12.91 21.55 -3.72
C ASP A 84 -13.71 22.04 -4.93
N LYS A 85 -13.01 22.15 -6.07
CA LYS A 85 -13.61 22.39 -7.38
C LYS A 85 -14.23 21.10 -7.93
N ARG A 86 -14.83 20.26 -7.07
CA ARG A 86 -15.74 19.21 -7.53
C ARG A 86 -16.88 19.92 -8.25
N LYS A 87 -16.72 19.99 -9.56
CA LYS A 87 -17.74 20.47 -10.47
C LYS A 87 -18.71 19.32 -10.64
N GLY A 88 -20.00 19.57 -10.46
CA GLY A 88 -21.02 18.62 -10.87
C GLY A 88 -20.88 18.29 -12.36
N LYS A 89 -21.67 17.32 -12.85
CA LYS A 89 -21.67 16.84 -14.25
C LYS A 89 -21.75 17.97 -15.31
N GLU A 90 -22.17 19.17 -14.94
CA GLU A 90 -22.33 20.35 -15.83
C GLU A 90 -21.45 21.56 -15.47
N GLY A 91 -20.40 21.39 -14.66
CA GLY A 91 -19.55 22.53 -14.28
C GLY A 91 -20.09 23.36 -13.13
N GLN A 92 -21.28 23.03 -12.59
CA GLN A 92 -21.87 23.68 -11.42
C GLN A 92 -20.99 23.45 -10.18
N LYS A 93 -20.79 24.50 -9.38
CA LYS A 93 -20.19 24.35 -8.05
C LYS A 93 -21.16 23.57 -7.18
N LEU A 94 -20.74 22.42 -6.68
CA LEU A 94 -21.49 21.70 -5.66
C LEU A 94 -21.54 22.55 -4.39
N SER A 95 -22.66 22.46 -3.65
CA SER A 95 -22.73 23.09 -2.34
C SER A 95 -21.79 22.35 -1.36
N PRO A 96 -21.32 23.01 -0.28
CA PRO A 96 -20.55 22.33 0.76
C PRO A 96 -21.17 21.03 1.29
N GLU A 97 -22.50 21.02 1.38
CA GLU A 97 -23.29 19.88 1.86
C GLU A 97 -23.25 18.72 0.85
N ASP A 98 -23.32 19.02 -0.45
CA ASP A 98 -23.23 18.01 -1.52
C ASP A 98 -21.81 17.40 -1.62
N VAL A 99 -20.80 18.22 -1.36
CA VAL A 99 -19.37 17.86 -1.43
C VAL A 99 -18.99 16.83 -0.35
N ARG A 100 -19.55 16.94 0.86
CA ARG A 100 -19.29 15.99 1.97
C ARG A 100 -20.47 15.08 2.26
N LYS A 101 -21.36 14.89 1.28
CA LYS A 101 -22.49 13.99 1.43
C LYS A 101 -21.99 12.56 1.67
N ILE A 102 -22.49 11.94 2.73
CA ILE A 102 -22.23 10.54 3.09
C ILE A 102 -23.53 9.75 2.93
N GLU A 103 -23.52 8.69 2.13
CA GLU A 103 -24.57 7.69 2.06
C GLU A 103 -24.22 6.52 3.00
N VAL A 104 -25.19 6.03 3.77
CA VAL A 104 -25.04 4.79 4.52
C VAL A 104 -25.61 3.66 3.68
N VAL A 105 -24.75 2.72 3.29
CA VAL A 105 -25.14 1.56 2.51
C VAL A 105 -24.57 0.32 3.18
N GLY A 106 -25.44 -0.59 3.60
CA GLY A 106 -25.02 -1.85 4.22
C GLY A 106 -24.29 -2.76 3.22
N ARG A 107 -23.49 -3.70 3.73
CA ARG A 107 -22.78 -4.67 2.87
C ARG A 107 -23.70 -5.60 2.11
N ASP A 108 -24.91 -5.80 2.59
CA ASP A 108 -25.93 -6.69 2.03
C ASP A 108 -26.40 -6.29 0.62
N VAL A 109 -26.11 -5.05 0.19
CA VAL A 109 -26.39 -4.63 -1.19
C VAL A 109 -25.40 -5.21 -2.21
N PHE A 110 -24.24 -5.69 -1.76
CA PHE A 110 -23.21 -6.23 -2.65
C PHE A 110 -23.47 -7.72 -2.88
N PRO A 111 -23.81 -8.15 -4.11
CA PRO A 111 -24.00 -9.57 -4.42
C PRO A 111 -22.74 -10.41 -4.20
N TYR A 112 -21.55 -9.79 -4.24
CA TYR A 112 -20.28 -10.48 -4.04
C TYR A 112 -19.48 -9.80 -2.92
N ILE A 113 -19.39 -10.48 -1.77
CA ILE A 113 -18.57 -10.05 -0.64
C ILE A 113 -17.42 -11.05 -0.48
N LEU A 114 -16.20 -10.61 -0.76
CA LEU A 114 -14.99 -11.40 -0.57
C LEU A 114 -14.50 -11.25 0.87
N LYS A 115 -14.44 -12.35 1.61
CA LYS A 115 -13.89 -12.42 2.96
C LYS A 115 -12.36 -12.38 2.94
N ARG A 116 -11.74 -12.21 4.11
CA ARG A 116 -10.29 -12.35 4.25
C ARG A 116 -9.83 -13.74 3.82
N GLY A 117 -8.72 -13.81 3.10
CA GLY A 117 -8.19 -15.03 2.51
C GLY A 117 -8.88 -15.48 1.21
N ASP A 118 -10.02 -14.89 0.83
CA ASP A 118 -10.67 -15.24 -0.44
C ASP A 118 -9.83 -14.74 -1.62
N ALA A 119 -9.43 -15.66 -2.51
CA ALA A 119 -8.90 -15.34 -3.82
C ALA A 119 -10.03 -15.45 -4.86
N ALA A 120 -10.15 -14.45 -5.73
CA ALA A 120 -11.19 -14.46 -6.76
C ALA A 120 -10.83 -13.63 -8.00
N LEU A 121 -11.25 -14.13 -9.17
CA LEU A 121 -11.20 -13.43 -10.45
C LEU A 121 -12.64 -13.18 -10.93
N PHE A 122 -12.95 -11.94 -11.27
CA PHE A 122 -14.25 -11.54 -11.80
C PHE A 122 -14.08 -11.08 -13.23
N TYR A 123 -14.87 -11.68 -14.11
CA TYR A 123 -14.93 -11.32 -15.52
C TYR A 123 -16.33 -10.83 -15.85
N ASP A 124 -16.41 -9.76 -16.63
CA ASP A 124 -17.67 -9.31 -17.19
C ASP A 124 -18.27 -10.41 -18.08
N GLU A 125 -19.54 -10.74 -17.88
CA GLU A 125 -20.21 -11.84 -18.57
C GLU A 125 -20.35 -11.58 -20.08
N ASP A 126 -20.56 -10.31 -20.46
CA ASP A 126 -20.85 -9.93 -21.84
C ASP A 126 -19.57 -9.77 -22.68
N SER A 127 -18.58 -9.02 -22.17
CA SER A 127 -17.30 -8.78 -22.85
C SER A 127 -16.28 -9.91 -22.65
N GLY A 128 -16.39 -10.66 -21.55
CA GLY A 128 -15.41 -11.67 -21.17
C GLY A 128 -14.13 -11.10 -20.55
N ASP A 129 -14.01 -9.78 -20.46
CA ASP A 129 -12.84 -9.07 -19.94
C ASP A 129 -12.79 -9.13 -18.40
N LEU A 130 -11.60 -9.11 -17.79
CA LEU A 130 -11.41 -9.05 -16.34
C LEU A 130 -11.96 -7.72 -15.79
N VAL A 131 -12.73 -7.71 -14.70
CA VAL A 131 -13.26 -6.48 -14.07
C VAL A 131 -12.69 -6.23 -12.68
N PHE A 132 -12.35 -7.30 -11.98
CA PHE A 132 -11.81 -7.26 -10.64
C PHE A 132 -11.02 -8.54 -10.34
N ALA A 133 -9.90 -8.42 -9.63
CA ALA A 133 -9.17 -9.56 -9.07
C ALA A 133 -8.73 -9.25 -7.64
N ARG A 134 -8.80 -10.27 -6.78
CA ARG A 134 -8.23 -10.24 -5.44
C ARG A 134 -7.32 -11.45 -5.26
N LEU A 135 -6.08 -11.19 -4.88
CA LEU A 135 -5.05 -12.21 -4.63
C LEU A 135 -4.43 -11.95 -3.24
N PRO A 136 -4.91 -12.61 -2.18
CA PRO A 136 -4.37 -12.46 -0.83
C PRO A 136 -3.05 -13.24 -0.66
N ASN A 137 -2.34 -12.98 0.44
CA ASN A 137 -1.10 -13.65 0.84
C ASN A 137 -0.02 -13.67 -0.26
N THR A 138 0.18 -12.51 -0.87
CA THR A 138 1.05 -12.35 -2.05
C THR A 138 2.53 -12.46 -1.67
N VAL A 139 2.95 -11.78 -0.61
CA VAL A 139 4.34 -11.64 -0.15
C VAL A 139 4.59 -12.62 0.98
N LYS A 140 5.09 -13.81 0.62
CA LYS A 140 5.33 -14.92 1.57
C LYS A 140 6.26 -14.53 2.72
N ASN A 141 7.28 -13.73 2.45
CA ASN A 141 8.23 -13.29 3.47
C ASN A 141 7.71 -12.03 4.20
N LYS A 142 7.38 -12.20 5.49
CA LYS A 142 6.83 -11.14 6.33
C LYS A 142 7.82 -10.00 6.65
N GLU A 143 9.13 -10.27 6.67
CA GLU A 143 10.14 -9.22 6.86
C GLU A 143 10.21 -8.29 5.65
N ILE A 144 10.12 -8.86 4.45
CA ILE A 144 10.04 -8.08 3.21
C ILE A 144 8.76 -7.26 3.19
N LEU A 145 7.61 -7.86 3.50
CA LEU A 145 6.34 -7.14 3.57
C LEU A 145 6.43 -5.98 4.56
N ALA A 146 7.01 -6.21 5.76
CA ALA A 146 7.23 -5.18 6.77
C ALA A 146 8.16 -4.05 6.26
N ALA A 147 9.23 -4.39 5.52
CA ALA A 147 10.11 -3.40 4.91
C ALA A 147 9.39 -2.54 3.85
N ILE A 148 8.56 -3.15 3.00
CA ILE A 148 7.71 -2.43 2.03
C ILE A 148 6.74 -1.51 2.78
N THR A 149 6.06 -2.02 3.81
CA THR A 149 5.14 -1.24 4.67
C THR A 149 5.84 -0.04 5.30
N ASP A 150 7.04 -0.22 5.85
CA ASP A 150 7.80 0.86 6.48
C ASP A 150 8.18 1.96 5.48
N VAL A 151 8.64 1.60 4.27
CA VAL A 151 8.87 2.57 3.19
C VAL A 151 7.59 3.31 2.85
N CYS A 152 6.45 2.62 2.67
CA CYS A 152 5.19 3.29 2.38
C CYS A 152 4.75 4.23 3.51
N LYS A 153 4.88 3.83 4.78
CA LYS A 153 4.58 4.67 5.95
C LYS A 153 5.48 5.91 6.00
N LYS A 154 6.78 5.76 5.71
CA LYS A 154 7.74 6.87 5.64
C LYS A 154 7.38 7.83 4.51
N THR A 155 7.15 7.31 3.31
CA THR A 155 6.70 8.07 2.15
C THR A 155 5.43 8.85 2.44
N ALA A 156 4.44 8.23 3.08
CA ALA A 156 3.21 8.88 3.54
C ALA A 156 3.48 10.03 4.53
N ARG A 157 4.39 9.82 5.48
CA ARG A 157 4.80 10.84 6.46
C ARG A 157 5.51 12.02 5.79
N GLU A 158 6.45 11.77 4.89
CA GLU A 158 7.29 12.81 4.27
C GLU A 158 6.55 13.62 3.20
N ARG A 159 5.62 12.96 2.48
CA ARG A 159 4.81 13.57 1.43
C ARG A 159 3.49 14.14 1.94
N ARG A 160 3.32 14.23 3.27
CA ARG A 160 2.10 14.76 3.87
C ARG A 160 1.86 16.20 3.41
N GLY A 161 1.02 16.30 2.38
CA GLY A 161 0.58 17.53 1.76
C GLY A 161 -0.29 18.37 2.69
N ASN A 162 -0.89 19.40 2.11
CA ASN A 162 -1.83 20.28 2.80
C ASN A 162 -3.27 19.72 2.80
N ARG A 163 -3.51 18.55 2.20
CA ARG A 163 -4.76 17.75 2.29
C ARG A 163 -4.81 17.02 3.63
N ARG A 164 -4.97 17.78 4.72
CA ARG A 164 -4.98 17.23 6.09
C ARG A 164 -6.31 16.61 6.48
N ASP A 165 -7.35 16.85 5.67
CA ASP A 165 -8.74 16.71 6.06
C ASP A 165 -9.51 15.68 5.19
N ASP A 166 -8.84 15.08 4.20
CA ASP A 166 -9.40 13.97 3.43
C ASP A 166 -9.32 12.69 4.27
N PRO A 167 -10.34 11.80 4.20
CA PRO A 167 -10.47 10.63 5.06
C PRO A 167 -9.34 9.59 4.99
N GLY A 168 -8.36 9.82 4.12
CA GLY A 168 -7.32 8.90 3.74
C GLY A 168 -6.05 9.63 3.42
N HIS A 169 -4.94 9.02 3.82
CA HIS A 169 -3.62 9.56 3.53
C HIS A 169 -3.08 8.93 2.24
N MET A 170 -3.35 9.58 1.10
CA MET A 170 -2.63 9.29 -0.13
C MET A 170 -1.32 10.08 -0.20
N ALA A 171 -0.20 9.37 -0.18
CA ALA A 171 1.04 9.91 -0.72
C ALA A 171 1.28 9.29 -2.10
N LEU A 172 1.06 10.09 -3.14
CA LEU A 172 1.43 9.72 -4.51
C LEU A 172 2.97 9.66 -4.59
N GLY A 173 3.52 8.45 -4.62
CA GLY A 173 4.89 8.13 -5.05
C GLY A 173 4.90 7.66 -6.51
N GLY A 174 6.06 7.61 -7.16
CA GLY A 174 6.20 7.11 -8.54
C GLY A 174 6.13 8.16 -9.66
N ILE A 175 6.17 7.72 -10.92
CA ILE A 175 6.10 8.63 -12.08
C ILE A 175 4.70 9.24 -12.14
N THR A 176 4.62 10.56 -11.93
CA THR A 176 3.36 11.28 -12.05
C THR A 176 3.45 12.24 -13.23
N ALA A 177 2.30 12.64 -13.74
CA ALA A 177 2.20 13.73 -14.72
C ALA A 177 2.65 15.11 -14.16
N GLY A 178 3.41 15.18 -13.07
CA GLY A 178 3.88 16.44 -12.49
C GLY A 178 2.77 17.44 -12.18
N ARG A 179 3.09 18.74 -12.26
CA ARG A 179 2.08 19.81 -12.17
C ARG A 179 1.24 19.80 -13.45
N GLN A 180 -0.09 20.00 -13.36
CA GLN A 180 -1.01 20.02 -14.53
C GLN A 180 -0.54 20.90 -15.71
N GLY A 181 0.26 21.95 -15.47
CA GLY A 181 0.83 22.81 -16.52
C GLY A 181 2.22 22.40 -17.05
N ALA A 182 2.87 21.41 -16.47
CA ALA A 182 4.23 20.97 -16.80
C ALA A 182 4.35 19.45 -16.67
N VAL A 183 3.51 18.74 -17.45
CA VAL A 183 3.44 17.29 -17.44
C VAL A 183 4.74 16.69 -17.97
N THR A 184 5.53 16.13 -17.06
CA THR A 184 6.82 15.50 -17.33
C THR A 184 6.86 14.20 -16.53
N ASN A 185 7.54 13.18 -17.07
CA ASN A 185 7.72 11.87 -16.44
C ASN A 185 8.72 11.95 -15.30
N THR A 186 8.39 12.73 -14.29
CA THR A 186 9.22 12.84 -13.10
C THR A 186 8.62 12.01 -11.98
N ILE A 187 9.50 11.37 -11.19
CA ILE A 187 9.12 10.88 -9.86
C ILE A 187 8.39 12.03 -9.18
N SER A 188 7.17 11.77 -8.72
CA SER A 188 6.27 12.69 -8.02
C SER A 188 7.08 13.67 -7.18
N ARG A 189 7.28 14.89 -7.71
CA ARG A 189 7.96 15.97 -6.97
C ARG A 189 7.01 16.68 -6.02
N SER A 190 5.71 16.47 -6.21
CA SER A 190 4.70 17.48 -5.88
C SER A 190 4.39 17.64 -4.39
N HIS A 191 4.93 16.82 -3.49
CA HIS A 191 4.53 16.88 -2.07
C HIS A 191 5.62 16.59 -1.05
N LEU A 192 6.87 16.30 -1.45
CA LEU A 192 7.96 16.32 -0.48
C LEU A 192 8.02 17.72 0.12
N ARG A 193 8.06 17.82 1.45
CA ARG A 193 8.14 19.12 2.13
C ARG A 193 9.45 19.80 1.74
N GLU A 194 9.41 20.62 0.69
CA GLU A 194 10.59 21.13 -0.01
C GLU A 194 11.59 21.83 0.93
N THR A 195 11.08 22.41 2.02
CA THR A 195 11.84 23.15 3.02
C THR A 195 12.43 22.30 4.15
N ARG A 196 12.15 20.99 4.21
CA ARG A 196 12.59 20.11 5.31
C ARG A 196 13.72 19.15 4.96
N HIS A 197 14.00 18.97 3.67
CA HIS A 197 15.00 18.01 3.22
C HIS A 197 16.00 18.71 2.32
N THR A 198 17.28 18.41 2.54
CA THR A 198 18.36 18.66 1.61
C THR A 198 18.11 17.92 0.29
N ASP A 199 18.73 18.37 -0.80
CA ASP A 199 18.59 17.73 -2.10
C ASP A 199 19.01 16.25 -2.09
N ILE A 200 20.03 15.90 -1.30
CA ILE A 200 20.52 14.53 -1.18
C ILE A 200 19.56 13.64 -0.36
N GLU A 201 18.90 14.18 0.67
CA GLU A 201 17.84 13.47 1.39
C GLU A 201 16.62 13.21 0.51
N LYS A 202 16.23 14.18 -0.33
CA LYS A 202 15.17 13.98 -1.33
C LYS A 202 15.55 12.87 -2.31
N ALA A 203 16.79 12.86 -2.80
CA ALA A 203 17.29 11.80 -3.67
C ALA A 203 17.24 10.42 -3.00
N ARG A 204 17.58 10.33 -1.70
CA ARG A 204 17.45 9.10 -0.91
C ARG A 204 16.01 8.62 -0.78
N ILE A 205 15.08 9.51 -0.42
CA ILE A 205 13.66 9.16 -0.30
C ILE A 205 13.12 8.66 -1.65
N HIS A 206 13.44 9.35 -2.75
CA HIS A 206 13.05 8.92 -4.08
C HIS A 206 13.63 7.57 -4.47
N PHE A 207 14.89 7.29 -4.10
CA PHE A 207 15.53 6.01 -4.33
C PHE A 207 14.82 4.88 -3.55
N GLU A 208 14.53 5.09 -2.26
CA GLU A 208 13.81 4.10 -1.45
C GLU A 208 12.40 3.82 -2.02
N GLU A 209 11.69 4.87 -2.42
CA GLU A 209 10.36 4.76 -3.05
C GLU A 209 10.42 4.01 -4.37
N SER A 210 11.34 4.38 -5.27
CA SER A 210 11.45 3.75 -6.58
C SER A 210 11.84 2.28 -6.41
N SER A 211 12.85 1.97 -5.59
CA SER A 211 13.28 0.59 -5.34
C SER A 211 12.18 -0.28 -4.74
N MET A 212 11.43 0.25 -3.76
CA MET A 212 10.27 -0.46 -3.20
C MET A 212 9.21 -0.71 -4.28
N ALA A 213 8.91 0.31 -5.08
CA ALA A 213 7.90 0.18 -6.12
C ALA A 213 8.34 -0.78 -7.25
N SER A 214 9.64 -0.88 -7.57
CA SER A 214 10.17 -1.91 -8.48
C SER A 214 9.95 -3.31 -7.91
N ILE A 215 10.26 -3.51 -6.62
CA ILE A 215 10.10 -4.82 -5.96
C ILE A 215 8.62 -5.22 -6.00
N VAL A 216 7.72 -4.32 -5.59
CA VAL A 216 6.28 -4.60 -5.60
C VAL A 216 5.77 -4.84 -7.02
N TRP A 217 6.20 -4.06 -8.02
CA TRP A 217 5.82 -4.32 -9.42
C TRP A 217 6.20 -5.73 -9.87
N ASN A 218 7.44 -6.14 -9.57
CA ASN A 218 7.92 -7.48 -9.91
C ASN A 218 7.14 -8.57 -9.17
N ILE A 219 6.74 -8.35 -7.91
CA ILE A 219 5.87 -9.27 -7.16
C ILE A 219 4.50 -9.41 -7.85
N ILE A 220 3.86 -8.29 -8.20
CA ILE A 220 2.51 -8.28 -8.79
C ILE A 220 2.54 -8.92 -10.18
N THR A 221 3.51 -8.56 -11.03
CA THR A 221 3.59 -9.07 -12.42
C THR A 221 3.80 -10.58 -12.54
N ARG A 222 4.28 -11.22 -11.48
CA ARG A 222 4.44 -12.68 -11.40
C ARG A 222 3.17 -13.42 -11.01
N ARG A 223 2.15 -12.72 -10.51
CA ARG A 223 0.93 -13.32 -9.95
C ARG A 223 -0.35 -12.84 -10.63
N MET A 224 -0.30 -11.73 -11.36
CA MET A 224 -1.48 -11.16 -12.01
C MET A 224 -1.92 -11.98 -13.25
N PRO A 225 -3.21 -11.91 -13.64
CA PRO A 225 -3.68 -12.43 -14.92
C PRO A 225 -2.88 -11.85 -16.12
N PRO A 226 -2.57 -12.65 -17.16
CA PRO A 226 -1.75 -12.20 -18.29
C PRO A 226 -2.27 -10.95 -18.99
N GLU A 227 -3.60 -10.77 -19.08
CA GLU A 227 -4.25 -9.61 -19.68
C GLU A 227 -3.93 -8.30 -18.95
N VAL A 228 -3.75 -8.35 -17.63
CA VAL A 228 -3.35 -7.17 -16.82
C VAL A 228 -1.91 -6.82 -17.13
N LYS A 229 -1.03 -7.82 -17.17
CA LYS A 229 0.39 -7.60 -17.48
C LYS A 229 0.56 -7.00 -18.87
N GLN A 230 -0.18 -7.52 -19.84
CA GLN A 230 -0.14 -7.05 -21.22
C GLN A 230 -0.62 -5.59 -21.32
N ASP A 231 -1.70 -5.22 -20.62
CA ASP A 231 -2.21 -3.84 -20.58
C ASP A 231 -1.16 -2.83 -20.08
N PHE A 232 -0.40 -3.18 -19.04
CA PHE A 232 0.70 -2.34 -18.57
C PHE A 232 1.88 -2.31 -19.54
N ASP A 233 2.28 -3.45 -20.12
CA ASP A 233 3.34 -3.50 -21.14
C ASP A 233 2.98 -2.63 -22.36
N ASP A 234 1.73 -2.70 -22.83
CA ASP A 234 1.22 -1.92 -23.95
C ASP A 234 1.14 -0.42 -23.60
N GLY A 235 0.58 -0.08 -22.45
CA GLY A 235 0.50 1.31 -22.00
C GLY A 235 1.88 1.95 -21.78
N MET A 236 2.85 1.18 -21.27
CA MET A 236 4.24 1.66 -21.15
C MET A 236 4.88 1.86 -22.52
N ALA A 237 4.71 0.91 -23.45
CA ALA A 237 5.23 1.01 -24.80
C ALA A 237 4.63 2.21 -25.56
N GLU A 238 3.32 2.42 -25.47
CA GLU A 238 2.62 3.54 -26.11
C GLU A 238 3.15 4.90 -25.63
N LYS A 239 3.42 5.02 -24.32
CA LYS A 239 3.91 6.27 -23.71
C LYS A 239 5.42 6.43 -23.75
N ASN A 240 6.15 5.52 -24.41
CA ASN A 240 7.61 5.46 -24.41
C ASN A 240 8.18 5.51 -22.98
N LEU A 241 7.49 4.85 -22.04
CA LEU A 241 7.93 4.74 -20.67
C LEU A 241 8.99 3.65 -20.57
N ARG A 242 10.07 3.96 -19.86
CA ARG A 242 10.95 2.89 -19.36
C ARG A 242 10.11 2.01 -18.44
N ARG A 243 10.31 0.69 -18.50
CA ARG A 243 9.64 -0.26 -17.61
C ARG A 243 9.74 0.25 -16.17
N MET A 244 8.58 0.50 -15.57
CA MET A 244 8.47 1.36 -14.39
C MET A 244 9.05 0.76 -13.10
N ASP A 245 9.62 1.67 -12.32
CA ASP A 245 9.62 1.70 -10.86
C ASP A 245 8.33 2.44 -10.44
N GLY A 246 7.41 1.74 -9.76
CA GLY A 246 5.99 2.11 -9.66
C GLY A 246 5.53 3.33 -8.86
N GLY A 247 4.20 3.45 -8.79
CA GLY A 247 3.49 4.51 -8.07
C GLY A 247 2.60 4.04 -6.91
N VAL A 248 1.90 4.98 -6.28
CA VAL A 248 0.92 4.74 -5.20
C VAL A 248 -0.35 5.57 -5.47
N ALA A 249 -1.54 5.00 -5.33
CA ALA A 249 -2.86 5.64 -5.45
C ALA A 249 -3.92 4.92 -4.58
N GLY A 250 -4.94 5.64 -4.12
CA GLY A 250 -6.10 5.05 -3.42
C GLY A 250 -7.13 6.12 -3.01
N ASP A 251 -8.30 6.10 -3.65
CA ASP A 251 -9.39 7.07 -3.43
C ASP A 251 -10.52 6.48 -2.55
N GLU A 252 -11.25 7.35 -1.83
CA GLU A 252 -12.21 6.98 -0.76
C GLU A 252 -13.68 7.33 -1.04
N PHE A 253 -14.06 7.36 -2.30
CA PHE A 253 -15.46 7.47 -2.74
C PHE A 253 -15.62 6.75 -4.09
N PRO A 254 -16.84 6.33 -4.50
CA PRO A 254 -17.02 5.76 -5.81
C PRO A 254 -16.71 6.81 -6.87
N HIS A 255 -15.67 6.55 -7.64
CA HIS A 255 -15.19 7.40 -8.72
C HIS A 255 -14.72 6.52 -9.87
N THR A 256 -14.45 7.18 -10.99
CA THR A 256 -13.69 6.59 -12.08
C THR A 256 -12.38 7.33 -12.20
N GLU A 257 -11.34 6.62 -12.59
CA GLU A 257 -10.05 7.22 -12.90
C GLU A 257 -9.97 7.48 -14.42
N THR A 258 -8.99 8.30 -14.83
CA THR A 258 -8.62 8.48 -16.24
C THR A 258 -7.20 7.99 -16.44
N GLY A 259 -7.08 6.72 -16.80
CA GLY A 259 -5.83 6.01 -17.05
C GLY A 259 -5.52 5.93 -18.54
N GLY A 260 -4.23 5.88 -18.86
CA GLY A 260 -3.72 5.52 -20.19
C GLY A 260 -3.71 4.01 -20.41
N ASN A 261 -3.96 3.23 -19.37
CA ASN A 261 -4.14 1.79 -19.42
C ASN A 261 -5.50 1.40 -18.83
N THR A 262 -5.92 0.16 -19.05
CA THR A 262 -7.25 -0.36 -18.67
C THR A 262 -7.34 -0.68 -17.18
N TYR A 263 -6.27 -1.20 -16.60
CA TYR A 263 -6.27 -1.73 -15.23
C TYR A 263 -5.46 -0.91 -14.24
N VAL A 264 -5.91 -0.84 -12.99
CA VAL A 264 -5.07 -0.45 -11.85
C VAL A 264 -4.76 -1.71 -11.07
N CYS A 265 -3.56 -1.79 -10.52
CA CYS A 265 -3.24 -2.81 -9.52
C CYS A 265 -2.70 -2.16 -8.26
N ALA A 266 -3.06 -2.69 -7.11
CA ALA A 266 -2.57 -2.24 -5.82
C ALA A 266 -2.18 -3.43 -4.95
N LEU A 267 -1.10 -3.29 -4.17
CA LEU A 267 -0.75 -4.17 -3.07
C LEU A 267 -1.04 -3.43 -1.76
N THR A 268 -2.03 -3.89 -1.00
CA THR A 268 -2.20 -3.50 0.40
C THR A 268 -1.15 -4.24 1.22
N THR A 269 -0.26 -3.52 1.89
CA THR A 269 0.84 -4.13 2.66
C THR A 269 0.50 -4.30 4.12
N ILE A 270 -0.32 -3.41 4.67
CA ILE A 270 -0.86 -3.52 6.02
C ILE A 270 -2.31 -3.06 6.02
N SER A 271 -3.15 -3.78 6.76
CA SER A 271 -4.49 -3.36 7.13
C SER A 271 -4.77 -3.78 8.56
N THR A 272 -4.67 -2.82 9.46
CA THR A 272 -5.01 -3.05 10.89
C THR A 272 -6.51 -2.94 11.16
N ALA A 273 -7.29 -2.49 10.17
CA ALA A 273 -8.73 -2.32 10.28
C ALA A 273 -9.43 -3.64 10.61
N ASP A 274 -10.42 -3.60 11.49
CA ASP A 274 -11.47 -4.61 11.50
C ASP A 274 -12.37 -4.34 10.28
N PRO A 275 -12.53 -5.28 9.33
CA PRO A 275 -13.37 -5.07 8.16
C PRO A 275 -14.82 -4.75 8.54
N ALA A 276 -15.28 -5.17 9.73
CA ALA A 276 -16.60 -4.86 10.26
C ALA A 276 -16.86 -3.35 10.39
N THR A 277 -15.80 -2.56 10.48
CA THR A 277 -15.86 -1.15 10.84
C THR A 277 -15.49 -0.23 9.67
N GLY A 278 -15.64 -0.70 8.42
CA GLY A 278 -15.36 0.04 7.18
C GLY A 278 -13.89 0.02 6.74
N GLY A 279 -13.57 0.79 5.70
CA GLY A 279 -12.25 0.78 5.04
C GLY A 279 -12.09 -0.33 4.00
N ASN A 280 -13.21 -0.88 3.50
CA ASN A 280 -13.23 -1.98 2.54
C ASN A 280 -13.22 -1.43 1.11
N PHE A 281 -12.50 -2.09 0.21
CA PHE A 281 -12.45 -1.70 -1.20
C PHE A 281 -13.66 -2.27 -1.93
N PHE A 282 -14.23 -1.54 -2.88
CA PHE A 282 -15.38 -2.00 -3.66
C PHE A 282 -15.28 -1.61 -5.14
N ASN A 283 -15.82 -2.47 -6.00
CA ASN A 283 -16.17 -2.15 -7.39
C ASN A 283 -17.70 -2.08 -7.47
N ALA A 284 -18.23 -0.86 -7.36
CA ALA A 284 -19.67 -0.56 -7.35
C ALA A 284 -20.34 -0.91 -8.67
N GLN A 285 -19.61 -0.87 -9.78
CA GLN A 285 -20.15 -1.14 -11.11
C GLN A 285 -20.61 -2.60 -11.30
N TYR A 286 -20.06 -3.52 -10.50
CA TYR A 286 -20.37 -4.96 -10.51
C TYR A 286 -20.87 -5.48 -9.16
N GLY A 287 -21.05 -4.61 -8.16
CA GLY A 287 -21.51 -5.01 -6.83
C GLY A 287 -20.53 -5.93 -6.11
N ILE A 288 -19.23 -5.67 -6.25
CA ILE A 288 -18.16 -6.44 -5.60
C ILE A 288 -17.62 -5.65 -4.41
N LEU A 289 -17.59 -6.26 -3.23
CA LEU A 289 -16.99 -5.74 -2.01
C LEU A 289 -15.84 -6.66 -1.58
N SER A 290 -14.66 -6.08 -1.39
CA SER A 290 -13.45 -6.75 -0.92
C SER A 290 -13.13 -6.30 0.50
N LEU A 291 -13.30 -7.20 1.47
CA LEU A 291 -12.99 -6.89 2.86
C LEU A 291 -11.49 -6.61 3.05
N ALA A 292 -11.18 -5.54 3.76
CA ALA A 292 -9.84 -5.02 3.97
C ALA A 292 -8.92 -6.08 4.59
N GLU A 293 -7.79 -6.32 3.93
CA GLU A 293 -6.80 -7.32 4.33
C GLU A 293 -5.40 -6.83 3.95
N GLU A 294 -4.42 -7.16 4.78
CA GLU A 294 -3.01 -6.96 4.44
C GLU A 294 -2.55 -7.96 3.37
N ASP A 295 -1.35 -7.76 2.86
CA ASP A 295 -0.70 -8.64 1.88
C ASP A 295 -1.60 -9.07 0.70
N THR A 296 -2.40 -8.13 0.19
CA THR A 296 -3.43 -8.41 -0.81
C THR A 296 -3.21 -7.58 -2.06
N ILE A 297 -3.05 -8.26 -3.19
CA ILE A 297 -3.14 -7.62 -4.51
C ILE A 297 -4.62 -7.46 -4.86
N THR A 298 -4.98 -6.25 -5.25
CA THR A 298 -6.27 -5.92 -5.84
C THR A 298 -6.05 -5.37 -7.25
N VAL A 299 -6.80 -5.86 -8.23
CA VAL A 299 -6.81 -5.34 -9.61
C VAL A 299 -8.22 -4.95 -9.97
N TRP A 300 -8.41 -3.81 -10.65
CA TRP A 300 -9.70 -3.36 -11.13
C TRP A 300 -9.54 -2.54 -12.42
N ARG A 301 -10.63 -2.33 -13.16
CA ARG A 301 -10.57 -1.40 -14.30
C ARG A 301 -10.65 0.05 -13.83
N VAL A 302 -9.76 0.86 -14.41
CA VAL A 302 -9.70 2.32 -14.21
C VAL A 302 -11.06 3.01 -14.42
N GLY A 303 -11.79 2.59 -15.47
CA GLY A 303 -13.05 3.22 -15.88
C GLY A 303 -14.29 2.77 -15.12
N ASP A 304 -14.18 1.81 -14.21
CA ASP A 304 -15.31 1.32 -13.42
C ASP A 304 -15.50 2.18 -12.16
N ASN A 305 -16.74 2.30 -11.67
CA ASN A 305 -17.01 2.97 -10.40
C ASN A 305 -16.47 2.14 -9.24
N HIS A 306 -15.48 2.66 -8.52
CA HIS A 306 -14.82 1.96 -7.41
C HIS A 306 -14.38 2.93 -6.32
N GLY A 307 -14.04 2.42 -5.15
CA GLY A 307 -13.49 3.23 -4.06
C GLY A 307 -13.24 2.41 -2.79
N THR A 308 -13.01 3.12 -1.69
CA THR A 308 -12.89 2.53 -0.35
C THR A 308 -13.96 3.11 0.56
N SER A 309 -14.63 2.28 1.37
CA SER A 309 -15.64 2.77 2.33
C SER A 309 -14.99 3.59 3.45
N LEU A 310 -15.74 4.56 3.95
CA LEU A 310 -15.41 5.27 5.18
C LEU A 310 -15.40 4.30 6.36
N TYR A 311 -14.39 4.44 7.21
CA TYR A 311 -14.19 3.63 8.40
C TYR A 311 -14.59 4.37 9.68
N HIS A 312 -14.86 3.67 10.78
CA HIS A 312 -14.98 4.33 12.10
C HIS A 312 -13.66 5.04 12.45
N LEU A 313 -13.72 6.23 13.02
CA LEU A 313 -12.54 7.02 13.40
C LEU A 313 -11.84 6.46 14.64
N ILE A 314 -11.24 5.28 14.47
CA ILE A 314 -10.39 4.59 15.44
C ILE A 314 -8.95 4.51 14.89
N PRO A 315 -7.93 4.19 15.70
CA PRO A 315 -6.55 4.20 15.23
C PRO A 315 -6.39 3.08 14.23
N ARG A 316 -6.07 3.43 12.98
CA ARG A 316 -5.90 2.47 11.90
C ARG A 316 -4.76 2.87 11.01
N GLN A 317 -4.17 1.84 10.44
CA GLN A 317 -3.16 1.90 9.42
C GLN A 317 -3.62 0.98 8.30
N ASN A 318 -4.01 1.61 7.19
CA ASN A 318 -4.10 0.98 5.89
C ASN A 318 -3.00 1.61 5.04
N THR A 319 -2.15 0.80 4.43
CA THR A 319 -1.07 1.30 3.59
C THR A 319 -0.81 0.32 2.47
N GLY A 320 -0.46 0.84 1.30
CA GLY A 320 -0.21 0.03 0.12
C GLY A 320 0.57 0.79 -0.95
N VAL A 321 0.67 0.15 -2.10
CA VAL A 321 1.32 0.64 -3.32
C VAL A 321 0.34 0.39 -4.45
N ALA A 322 0.17 1.33 -5.39
CA ALA A 322 -0.76 1.16 -6.50
C ALA A 322 -0.23 1.74 -7.80
N PHE A 323 -0.29 0.94 -8.85
CA PHE A 323 0.29 1.21 -10.15
C PHE A 323 -0.84 1.53 -11.12
N PHE A 324 -0.69 2.66 -11.79
CA PHE A 324 -1.56 3.10 -12.88
C PHE A 324 -0.74 3.95 -13.84
N ILE A 325 -1.09 3.95 -15.12
CA ILE A 325 -0.49 4.83 -16.12
C ILE A 325 -1.45 5.99 -16.33
N SER A 326 -1.01 7.23 -16.11
CA SER A 326 -1.88 8.40 -16.32
C SER A 326 -2.18 8.62 -17.81
N ALA A 327 -3.44 8.88 -18.19
CA ALA A 327 -3.81 9.21 -19.57
C ALA A 327 -3.10 10.48 -20.08
N ASN A 328 -2.80 11.41 -19.18
CA ASN A 328 -2.21 12.70 -19.49
C ASN A 328 -0.69 12.69 -19.58
N LEU A 329 -0.07 11.52 -19.39
CA LEU A 329 1.39 11.41 -19.35
C LEU A 329 1.98 11.79 -20.72
N LYS A 330 2.90 12.76 -20.73
CA LYS A 330 3.56 13.23 -21.95
C LYS A 330 4.87 12.49 -22.12
N GLU A 331 5.30 12.35 -23.38
CA GLU A 331 6.64 11.81 -23.66
C GLU A 331 7.71 12.62 -22.92
N GLU A 332 8.67 11.90 -22.33
CA GLU A 332 9.73 12.53 -21.56
C GLU A 332 10.71 13.26 -22.48
N LYS A 333 11.03 14.51 -22.13
CA LYS A 333 12.18 15.21 -22.71
C LYS A 333 13.40 14.82 -21.88
N GLU A 334 14.40 14.25 -22.54
CA GLU A 334 15.78 13.98 -22.12
C GLU A 334 16.08 14.14 -20.61
N HIS A 335 16.35 13.02 -19.91
CA HIS A 335 16.71 13.06 -18.49
C HIS A 335 18.04 13.79 -18.27
N SER A 336 18.08 14.72 -17.33
CA SER A 336 19.35 15.18 -16.77
C SER A 336 20.05 14.04 -16.02
N GLU A 337 21.38 13.95 -16.12
CA GLU A 337 22.15 13.01 -15.30
C GLU A 337 21.84 13.15 -13.80
N PRO A 338 21.87 12.05 -13.03
CA PRO A 338 21.66 12.10 -11.59
C PRO A 338 22.68 13.02 -10.91
N LYS A 339 22.21 13.94 -10.07
CA LYS A 339 23.07 14.88 -9.31
C LYS A 339 23.95 14.20 -8.25
N TYR A 340 23.53 13.02 -7.77
CA TYR A 340 24.17 12.27 -6.69
C TYR A 340 24.46 10.84 -7.12
N THR A 341 25.59 10.29 -6.68
CA THR A 341 25.92 8.87 -6.88
C THR A 341 25.13 7.99 -5.92
N LEU A 342 24.99 6.71 -6.25
CA LEU A 342 24.34 5.74 -5.35
C LEU A 342 25.03 5.68 -3.98
N GLY A 343 26.37 5.68 -3.95
CA GLY A 343 27.12 5.69 -2.69
C GLY A 343 26.84 6.94 -1.85
N GLN A 344 26.68 8.12 -2.47
CA GLN A 344 26.29 9.33 -1.76
C GLN A 344 24.88 9.22 -1.17
N ILE A 345 23.93 8.66 -1.94
CA ILE A 345 22.55 8.43 -1.50
C ILE A 345 22.51 7.45 -0.31
N LEU A 346 23.17 6.30 -0.42
CA LEU A 346 23.18 5.26 0.62
C LEU A 346 23.91 5.70 1.91
N ASN A 347 24.94 6.55 1.79
CA ASN A 347 25.65 7.10 2.94
C ASN A 347 24.95 8.31 3.58
N THR A 348 23.84 8.79 3.01
CA THR A 348 23.08 9.88 3.60
C THR A 348 22.33 9.37 4.81
N LYS A 349 22.73 9.86 6.00
CA LYS A 349 22.09 9.49 7.27
C LYS A 349 20.60 9.83 7.22
N ARG A 350 19.77 8.94 7.72
CA ARG A 350 18.34 9.23 7.91
C ARG A 350 18.22 10.36 8.95
N PRO A 351 17.47 11.44 8.66
CA PRO A 351 17.16 12.41 9.69
C PRO A 351 16.35 11.73 10.79
N ASP A 352 16.62 12.07 12.04
CA ASP A 352 15.81 11.61 13.16
C ASP A 352 14.35 12.07 12.95
N PRO A 353 13.36 11.26 13.35
CA PRO A 353 11.97 11.64 13.23
C PRO A 353 11.74 13.01 13.89
N PRO A 354 10.98 13.92 13.25
CA PRO A 354 10.85 15.28 13.73
C PRO A 354 10.24 15.31 15.13
N VAL A 355 10.98 15.87 16.09
CA VAL A 355 10.45 16.12 17.44
C VAL A 355 9.40 17.22 17.34
N PHE A 356 8.11 16.86 17.41
CA PHE A 356 7.03 17.84 17.39
C PHE A 356 7.04 18.65 18.69
N SER A 357 7.12 19.99 18.57
CA SER A 357 6.96 20.87 19.74
C SER A 357 5.61 20.62 20.43
N ALA A 358 5.53 20.74 21.76
CA ALA A 358 4.31 20.44 22.55
C ALA A 358 3.01 21.10 22.03
N ARG A 359 3.11 22.25 21.36
CA ARG A 359 1.98 22.95 20.74
C ARG A 359 1.55 22.33 19.40
N ARG A 360 2.50 21.85 18.58
CA ARG A 360 2.19 21.03 17.39
C ARG A 360 1.81 19.61 17.78
N LYS A 361 2.27 19.13 18.93
CA LYS A 361 1.87 17.86 19.53
C LYS A 361 0.37 17.81 19.69
N ARG A 362 -0.32 18.83 20.23
CA ARG A 362 -1.81 18.82 20.33
C ARG A 362 -2.58 18.69 19.01
N ILE A 363 -2.17 19.39 17.95
CA ILE A 363 -2.80 19.27 16.61
C ILE A 363 -2.41 17.94 15.95
N ALA A 364 -1.17 17.50 16.15
CA ALA A 364 -0.72 16.19 15.73
C ALA A 364 -1.28 15.06 16.61
N GLU A 365 -1.72 15.29 17.83
CA GLU A 365 -2.30 14.29 18.73
C GLU A 365 -3.76 14.07 18.35
N HIS A 366 -4.51 15.13 18.00
CA HIS A 366 -5.88 14.94 17.51
C HIS A 366 -5.97 14.24 16.14
N VAL A 367 -5.01 14.44 15.23
CA VAL A 367 -5.04 13.87 13.86
C VAL A 367 -4.01 12.74 13.65
N SER A 368 -2.94 12.68 14.44
CA SER A 368 -1.80 11.75 14.25
C SER A 368 -1.60 10.78 15.42
N ALA A 369 -2.30 10.90 16.56
CA ALA A 369 -2.40 9.78 17.51
C ALA A 369 -3.01 8.53 16.86
N TRP A 370 -3.75 8.71 15.76
CA TRP A 370 -4.37 7.62 15.02
C TRP A 370 -3.42 6.86 14.09
N TYR A 371 -2.24 7.43 13.75
CA TYR A 371 -1.31 6.89 12.75
C TYR A 371 0.14 6.74 13.23
N LEU A 372 0.54 7.38 14.33
CA LEU A 372 1.95 7.47 14.78
C LEU A 372 2.35 6.53 15.91
N TYR A 373 1.42 5.78 16.52
CA TYR A 373 1.83 4.78 17.51
C TYR A 373 2.38 3.54 16.79
N GLU A 374 3.62 3.19 17.16
CA GLU A 374 4.41 2.09 16.59
C GLU A 374 4.00 0.73 17.17
N GLU A 375 3.21 0.70 18.24
CA GLU A 375 2.77 -0.55 18.85
C GLU A 375 1.43 -1.01 18.25
N PRO A 376 1.40 -2.15 17.53
CA PRO A 376 0.13 -2.81 17.25
C PRO A 376 -0.51 -3.21 18.58
N VAL A 377 -1.77 -2.85 18.79
CA VAL A 377 -2.56 -3.47 19.86
C VAL A 377 -2.56 -4.97 19.57
N ALA A 378 -1.97 -5.77 20.46
CA ALA A 378 -1.92 -7.22 20.32
C ALA A 378 -3.35 -7.75 20.15
N LYS A 379 -3.67 -8.26 18.96
CA LYS A 379 -4.96 -8.90 18.68
C LYS A 379 -4.89 -10.35 19.16
N THR A 380 -5.99 -10.85 19.69
CA THR A 380 -6.12 -12.27 20.07
C THR A 380 -6.81 -13.03 18.95
N ASP A 381 -6.52 -14.33 18.78
CA ASP A 381 -7.20 -15.19 17.79
C ASP A 381 -8.74 -15.19 17.95
N GLN A 382 -9.23 -14.86 19.15
CA GLN A 382 -10.65 -14.70 19.46
C GLN A 382 -11.32 -13.56 18.68
N ASP A 383 -10.58 -12.47 18.39
CA ASP A 383 -11.11 -11.30 17.68
C ASP A 383 -11.46 -11.61 16.20
N PHE A 384 -10.86 -12.67 15.63
CA PHE A 384 -11.13 -13.10 14.26
C PHE A 384 -12.30 -14.10 14.16
N ALA A 385 -12.53 -14.90 15.21
CA ALA A 385 -13.62 -15.87 15.23
C ALA A 385 -15.01 -15.20 15.27
N ASP A 386 -15.15 -14.08 16.00
CA ASP A 386 -16.43 -13.38 16.14
C ASP A 386 -16.84 -12.61 14.86
N ALA A 387 -15.88 -12.26 13.99
CA ALA A 387 -16.16 -11.66 12.69
C ALA A 387 -16.69 -12.67 11.64
N ALA A 388 -16.50 -13.97 11.87
CA ALA A 388 -16.93 -15.02 10.96
C ALA A 388 -18.43 -15.35 11.05
N ASP A 389 -19.11 -14.96 12.14
CA ASP A 389 -20.50 -15.36 12.45
C ASP A 389 -21.58 -14.49 11.76
N ILE A 390 -21.18 -13.57 10.87
CA ILE A 390 -22.10 -12.79 10.05
C ILE A 390 -22.24 -13.43 8.66
N THR A 391 -22.78 -14.65 8.59
CA THR A 391 -23.22 -15.22 7.29
C THR A 391 -24.52 -16.00 7.37
N LYS A 392 -25.59 -15.36 6.90
CA LYS A 392 -26.65 -16.05 6.16
C LYS A 392 -26.81 -15.36 4.81
N PRO A 393 -26.52 -16.03 3.68
CA PRO A 393 -26.87 -15.47 2.38
C PRO A 393 -28.39 -15.48 2.20
N ALA A 394 -28.93 -14.37 1.71
CA ALA A 394 -30.29 -14.35 1.17
C ALA A 394 -30.28 -15.03 -0.21
N GLY A 395 -30.56 -16.34 -0.26
CA GLY A 395 -31.09 -16.99 -1.46
C GLY A 395 -30.10 -17.55 -2.50
N GLY A 396 -29.07 -18.30 -2.09
CA GLY A 396 -28.26 -19.11 -3.03
C GLY A 396 -28.43 -20.62 -2.77
N GLU A 397 -28.71 -21.39 -3.82
CA GLU A 397 -28.73 -22.86 -3.79
C GLU A 397 -27.34 -23.42 -3.41
N GLU A 398 -27.32 -24.42 -2.53
CA GLU A 398 -26.11 -25.15 -2.13
C GLU A 398 -25.56 -25.96 -3.33
N LEU A 399 -24.34 -25.64 -3.76
CA LEU A 399 -23.51 -26.55 -4.55
C LEU A 399 -22.68 -27.40 -3.59
N GLY A 400 -22.71 -28.72 -3.81
CA GLY A 400 -22.27 -29.76 -2.88
C GLY A 400 -20.76 -29.80 -2.55
N PRO A 401 -20.39 -30.66 -1.59
CA PRO A 401 -19.07 -30.64 -0.96
C PRO A 401 -18.09 -31.54 -1.72
N ASP A 402 -17.27 -30.98 -2.60
CA ASP A 402 -16.02 -31.59 -3.05
C ASP A 402 -14.93 -30.50 -3.03
N GLY A 403 -14.34 -30.29 -1.86
CA GLY A 403 -13.21 -29.40 -1.65
C GLY A 403 -12.10 -30.14 -0.91
N ALA A 404 -10.98 -30.37 -1.60
CA ALA A 404 -9.77 -30.95 -1.04
C ALA A 404 -9.22 -30.05 0.07
N THR A 405 -9.10 -30.59 1.28
CA THR A 405 -8.36 -29.95 2.38
C THR A 405 -6.86 -30.05 2.12
N PHE A 406 -6.21 -28.91 1.88
CA PHE A 406 -4.75 -28.82 1.95
C PHE A 406 -4.32 -28.87 3.42
N ALA A 407 -3.37 -29.75 3.74
CA ALA A 407 -2.81 -29.91 5.06
C ALA A 407 -1.77 -28.79 5.34
N GLU A 408 -2.11 -27.85 6.21
CA GLU A 408 -1.24 -26.73 6.63
C GLU A 408 -0.43 -26.99 7.92
N ASN A 409 -0.52 -28.18 8.52
CA ASN A 409 0.01 -28.40 9.87
C ASN A 409 1.43 -29.03 9.98
N GLU A 410 2.19 -29.19 8.90
CA GLU A 410 3.57 -29.75 8.97
C GLU A 410 4.71 -28.76 8.62
N LEU A 411 4.39 -27.51 8.25
CA LEU A 411 5.40 -26.53 7.78
C LEU A 411 5.83 -25.47 8.82
N LEU A 412 5.22 -25.46 10.01
CA LEU A 412 5.52 -24.46 11.04
C LEU A 412 6.67 -24.87 11.99
N ASP A 413 7.06 -26.14 12.03
CA ASP A 413 8.10 -26.63 12.96
C ASP A 413 9.52 -26.67 12.34
N THR A 414 9.63 -26.54 11.01
CA THR A 414 10.91 -26.61 10.28
C THR A 414 11.60 -25.26 10.08
N SER A 415 10.88 -24.14 10.23
CA SER A 415 11.44 -22.78 10.03
C SER A 415 12.33 -22.32 11.19
N GLY A 416 12.01 -22.73 12.43
CA GLY A 416 12.83 -22.41 13.61
C GLY A 416 14.18 -23.14 13.63
N GLN A 417 14.21 -24.39 13.17
CA GLN A 417 15.46 -25.17 13.06
C GLN A 417 16.38 -24.65 11.95
N ALA A 418 15.82 -24.26 10.80
CA ALA A 418 16.59 -23.71 9.69
C ALA A 418 17.28 -22.37 10.04
N LEU A 419 16.63 -21.51 10.83
CA LEU A 419 17.21 -20.25 11.31
C LEU A 419 18.29 -20.46 12.38
N GLY A 420 18.14 -21.48 13.23
CA GLY A 420 19.15 -21.88 14.20
C GLY A 420 20.42 -22.43 13.54
N GLU A 421 20.27 -23.22 12.48
CA GLU A 421 21.40 -23.74 11.69
C GLU A 421 22.09 -22.65 10.87
N LEU A 422 21.34 -21.68 10.32
CA LEU A 422 21.91 -20.53 9.63
C LEU A 422 22.77 -19.67 10.58
N TRP A 423 22.32 -19.49 11.83
CA TRP A 423 23.03 -18.74 12.87
C TRP A 423 24.32 -19.41 13.33
N GLU A 424 24.31 -20.74 13.55
CA GLU A 424 25.53 -21.47 13.92
C GLU A 424 26.55 -21.51 12.77
N ASN A 425 26.10 -21.59 11.52
CA ASN A 425 26.98 -21.50 10.34
C ASN A 425 27.61 -20.11 10.18
N CYS A 426 26.94 -19.04 10.60
CA CYS A 426 27.51 -17.68 10.56
C CYS A 426 28.58 -17.45 11.65
N LYS A 427 28.52 -18.15 12.79
CA LYS A 427 29.53 -18.05 13.85
C LYS A 427 30.88 -18.66 13.46
N GLU A 428 30.89 -19.73 12.66
CA GLU A 428 32.13 -20.36 12.22
C GLU A 428 32.94 -19.46 11.27
N VAL A 429 32.26 -18.68 10.42
CA VAL A 429 32.88 -17.79 9.41
C VAL A 429 33.62 -16.60 10.05
N ASP A 430 33.17 -16.12 11.22
CA ASP A 430 33.81 -15.00 11.93
C ASP A 430 35.11 -15.42 12.66
N SER A 431 35.32 -16.73 12.85
CA SER A 431 36.45 -17.26 13.63
C SER A 431 37.72 -17.54 12.80
N THR A 432 37.62 -17.62 11.46
CA THR A 432 38.75 -18.01 10.60
C THR A 432 39.51 -16.83 10.01
N GLY A 433 38.93 -15.63 9.97
CA GLY A 433 39.61 -14.40 9.50
C GLY A 433 40.06 -14.43 8.03
N GLU A 434 39.61 -15.40 7.23
CA GLU A 434 40.08 -15.60 5.85
C GLU A 434 39.28 -14.80 4.80
N ASP A 435 38.16 -14.17 5.19
CA ASP A 435 37.36 -13.37 4.27
C ASP A 435 36.83 -12.08 4.92
N PRO A 436 37.58 -10.96 4.83
CA PRO A 436 37.16 -9.67 5.38
C PRO A 436 35.89 -9.09 4.71
N VAL A 437 35.48 -9.61 3.54
CA VAL A 437 34.27 -9.17 2.83
C VAL A 437 33.02 -9.82 3.43
N ARG A 438 33.08 -11.13 3.75
CA ARG A 438 32.01 -11.82 4.50
C ARG A 438 31.82 -11.26 5.90
N GLY A 439 32.91 -10.89 6.59
CA GLY A 439 32.84 -10.22 7.90
C GLY A 439 32.15 -8.85 7.86
N ALA A 440 32.34 -8.08 6.78
CA ALA A 440 31.71 -6.77 6.61
C ALA A 440 30.21 -6.88 6.26
N ALA A 441 29.82 -7.85 5.43
CA ALA A 441 28.41 -8.12 5.11
C ALA A 441 27.64 -8.65 6.34
N ALA A 442 28.24 -9.58 7.09
CA ALA A 442 27.70 -10.06 8.36
C ALA A 442 27.58 -8.91 9.39
N SER A 443 28.53 -7.98 9.43
CA SER A 443 28.47 -6.78 10.29
C SER A 443 27.39 -5.79 9.84
N GLY A 444 27.13 -5.66 8.53
CA GLY A 444 26.07 -4.82 7.97
C GLY A 444 24.68 -5.36 8.28
N ILE A 445 24.48 -6.68 8.12
CA ILE A 445 23.24 -7.37 8.50
C ILE A 445 23.08 -7.35 10.01
N LYS A 446 24.13 -7.62 10.79
CA LYS A 446 24.13 -7.52 12.25
C LYS A 446 23.76 -6.10 12.71
N ARG A 447 24.32 -5.05 12.11
CA ARG A 447 23.96 -3.67 12.44
C ARG A 447 22.52 -3.34 12.04
N TRP A 448 22.05 -3.85 10.91
CA TRP A 448 20.66 -3.69 10.47
C TRP A 448 19.67 -4.41 11.39
N VAL A 449 20.02 -5.60 11.89
CA VAL A 449 19.26 -6.40 12.87
C VAL A 449 19.36 -5.84 14.30
N GLU A 450 20.52 -5.34 14.74
CA GLU A 450 20.73 -4.70 16.04
C GLU A 450 20.01 -3.33 16.12
N ASP A 451 20.01 -2.55 15.05
CA ASP A 451 19.20 -1.33 14.92
C ASP A 451 17.68 -1.66 14.91
N PHE A 452 17.31 -2.92 14.58
CA PHE A 452 15.93 -3.44 14.60
C PHE A 452 15.52 -4.08 15.94
N SER A 453 16.48 -4.62 16.70
CA SER A 453 16.24 -5.40 17.93
C SER A 453 16.42 -4.57 19.20
N SER A 454 16.83 -3.30 19.10
CA SER A 454 16.93 -2.42 20.26
C SER A 454 15.56 -1.84 20.64
N ASP A 455 14.65 -2.71 21.09
CA ASP A 455 13.60 -2.31 22.03
C ASP A 455 14.31 -1.87 23.31
N ARG A 456 14.57 -0.57 23.39
CA ARG A 456 15.12 0.04 24.59
C ARG A 456 13.98 0.12 25.60
N GLU A 457 13.95 -0.81 26.56
CA GLU A 457 13.11 -0.65 27.75
C GLU A 457 13.39 0.73 28.35
N ILE A 458 12.37 1.59 28.35
CA ILE A 458 12.42 2.89 29.02
C ILE A 458 12.45 2.58 30.52
N SER A 459 13.60 2.80 31.15
CA SER A 459 13.72 2.60 32.60
C SER A 459 12.91 3.66 33.35
N GLU A 460 12.37 3.32 34.53
CA GLU A 460 11.64 4.26 35.40
C GLU A 460 12.44 5.52 35.78
N GLU A 461 13.77 5.54 35.58
CA GLU A 461 14.62 6.70 35.86
C GLU A 461 14.46 7.82 34.82
N ASP A 462 14.11 7.50 33.57
CA ASP A 462 13.92 8.49 32.49
C ASP A 462 12.68 9.38 32.71
N VAL A 463 11.75 8.96 33.58
CA VAL A 463 10.48 9.66 33.85
C VAL A 463 10.60 10.72 34.97
N LYS A 464 11.67 10.71 35.78
CA LYS A 464 11.78 11.57 36.98
C LYS A 464 12.35 12.98 36.73
N GLY A 465 12.62 13.35 35.48
CA GLY A 465 13.34 14.57 35.11
C GLY A 465 12.55 15.86 34.90
N VAL A 466 11.22 15.91 35.09
CA VAL A 466 10.42 17.13 34.79
C VAL A 466 10.01 17.88 36.06
N LYS A 467 10.87 18.79 36.52
CA LYS A 467 10.50 19.81 37.52
C LYS A 467 9.59 20.87 36.88
N ARG A 468 8.34 20.96 37.38
CA ARG A 468 7.42 22.08 37.12
C ARG A 468 7.94 23.34 37.80
N SER A 469 8.34 24.35 37.03
CA SER A 469 8.40 25.74 37.52
C SER A 469 7.06 26.42 37.25
N ARG A 470 6.37 26.82 38.32
CA ARG A 470 5.22 27.75 38.27
C ARG A 470 5.75 29.18 38.13
N VAL A 471 5.27 29.89 37.11
CA VAL A 471 4.86 31.31 37.17
C VAL A 471 3.60 31.43 36.34
#